data_AF-A0A1M5TP32-F1
#
_entry.id   AF-A0A1M5TP32-F1
#
_cell.length_a   1.000
_cell.length_b   1.000
_cell.length_c   1.000
_cell.angle_alpha   90.00
_cell.angle_beta   90.00
_cell.angle_gamma   90.00
#
_symmetry.space_group_name_H-M   'P 1'
#
loop_
_entity.id
_entity.type
_entity.pdbx_description
1 polymer ?
#
loop_
_entity_poly.entity_id
_entity_poly.type
_entity_poly.pdbx_seq_one_letter_code
_entity_poly.pdbx_strand_id
1 'polypeptide(L)'
;MYAVVGCRSCGTYWLVSDPDGQDSAICPRCGTRHPTARLKRFYESDDRAAAAQARATLLADKRGHSEAFEDAGTVAELERELDGFEGAVDDREYLEDSGLDADAVAAAGADDGGGSRSRDEVVRDAIREGNTTEEAVVAYATDHGVPAEAARDILDRLARRGEATESRGEYRLL
;
A
#
# COMPACT_ATOMS: atom_id res chain seq x y z
N MET A 1 0.04 10.84 -13.90
CA MET A 1 1.46 10.65 -14.23
C MET A 1 2.02 9.36 -13.64
N TYR A 2 2.77 8.63 -14.46
CA TYR A 2 3.55 7.45 -14.15
C TYR A 2 5.01 7.69 -14.50
N ALA A 3 5.93 7.21 -13.66
CA ALA A 3 7.36 7.26 -13.93
C ALA A 3 7.99 5.86 -13.86
N VAL A 4 8.86 5.56 -14.83
CA VAL A 4 9.74 4.39 -14.77
C VAL A 4 11.00 4.77 -14.00
N VAL A 5 11.24 4.11 -12.88
CA VAL A 5 12.37 4.39 -11.98
C VAL A 5 13.27 3.16 -11.84
N GLY A 6 14.53 3.38 -11.44
CA GLY A 6 15.52 2.32 -11.27
C GLY A 6 16.07 2.21 -9.84
N CYS A 7 16.26 0.98 -9.38
CA CYS A 7 16.76 0.70 -8.04
C CYS A 7 18.27 0.87 -8.03
N ARG A 8 18.78 1.72 -7.14
CA ARG A 8 20.23 1.91 -6.99
C ARG A 8 20.93 0.70 -6.36
N SER A 9 20.20 -0.16 -5.65
CA SER A 9 20.75 -1.32 -4.94
C SER A 9 20.82 -2.58 -5.81
N CYS A 10 19.74 -2.93 -6.52
CA CYS A 10 19.65 -4.16 -7.34
C CYS A 10 19.50 -3.88 -8.84
N GLY A 11 19.38 -2.62 -9.25
CA GLY A 11 19.27 -2.22 -10.65
C GLY A 11 17.94 -2.53 -11.32
N THR A 12 16.92 -3.04 -10.62
CA THR A 12 15.60 -3.32 -11.22
C THR A 12 14.89 -2.03 -11.64
N TYR A 13 14.11 -2.08 -12.73
CA TYR A 13 13.18 -1.02 -13.13
C TYR A 13 11.74 -1.34 -12.68
N TRP A 14 10.99 -0.34 -12.23
CA TRP A 14 9.57 -0.47 -11.88
C TRP A 14 8.80 0.84 -12.14
N LEU A 15 7.47 0.77 -12.13
CA LEU A 15 6.60 1.93 -12.28
C LEU A 15 6.23 2.51 -10.91
N VAL A 16 6.25 3.84 -10.81
CA VAL A 16 5.68 4.60 -9.69
C VAL A 16 4.55 5.45 -10.24
N SER A 17 3.35 5.26 -9.71
CA SER A 17 2.20 6.15 -9.92
C SER A 17 2.38 7.39 -9.07
N ASP A 18 2.12 8.58 -9.61
CA ASP A 18 2.23 9.86 -8.90
C ASP A 18 3.55 9.98 -8.08
N PRO A 19 4.71 10.05 -8.76
CA PRO A 19 6.00 10.10 -8.09
C PRO A 19 6.24 11.40 -7.31
N ASP A 20 5.45 12.45 -7.59
CA ASP A 20 5.54 13.76 -6.93
C ASP A 20 4.64 13.84 -5.69
N GLY A 21 3.56 13.06 -5.63
CA GLY A 21 2.67 12.96 -4.46
C GLY A 21 3.13 11.99 -3.36
N GLN A 22 4.25 11.26 -3.57
CA GLN A 22 4.76 10.28 -2.62
C GLN A 22 6.17 10.63 -2.15
N ASP A 23 6.47 10.49 -0.86
CA ASP A 23 7.81 10.74 -0.31
C ASP A 23 8.80 9.58 -0.56
N SER A 24 8.27 8.35 -0.68
CA SER A 24 9.10 7.15 -0.82
C SER A 24 8.44 6.09 -1.68
N ALA A 25 9.26 5.28 -2.35
CA ALA A 25 8.84 4.11 -3.11
C ALA A 25 9.68 2.89 -2.71
N ILE A 26 9.07 1.71 -2.70
CA ILE A 26 9.72 0.45 -2.32
C ILE A 26 10.05 -0.32 -3.59
N CYS A 27 11.30 -0.78 -3.71
CA CYS A 27 11.69 -1.62 -4.82
C CYS A 27 10.96 -2.98 -4.72
N PRO A 28 10.20 -3.40 -5.74
CA PRO A 28 9.44 -4.65 -5.69
C PRO A 28 10.32 -5.92 -5.74
N ARG A 29 11.61 -5.78 -6.07
CA ARG A 29 12.54 -6.90 -6.16
C ARG A 29 13.32 -7.15 -4.87
N CYS A 30 13.87 -6.10 -4.27
CA CYS A 30 14.76 -6.23 -3.11
C CYS A 30 14.20 -5.60 -1.83
N GLY A 31 12.99 -5.02 -1.87
CA GLY A 31 12.33 -4.40 -0.72
C GLY A 31 12.98 -3.10 -0.23
N THR A 32 14.05 -2.62 -0.86
CA THR A 32 14.70 -1.38 -0.44
C THR A 32 13.77 -0.19 -0.63
N ARG A 33 13.56 0.59 0.44
CA ARG A 33 12.84 1.87 0.38
C ARG A 33 13.77 2.96 -0.16
N HIS A 34 13.28 3.72 -1.12
CA HIS A 34 13.98 4.84 -1.73
C HIS A 34 13.14 6.11 -1.60
N PRO A 35 13.75 7.28 -1.26
CA PRO A 35 13.06 8.55 -1.38
C PRO A 35 12.80 8.85 -2.87
N THR A 36 11.55 9.12 -3.23
CA THR A 36 11.10 9.36 -4.62
C THR A 36 11.86 10.51 -5.27
N ALA A 37 12.10 11.59 -4.52
CA ALA A 37 12.88 12.75 -4.96
C ALA A 37 14.32 12.42 -5.41
N ARG A 38 14.88 11.27 -4.98
CA ARG A 38 16.22 10.82 -5.41
C ARG A 38 16.17 9.73 -6.48
N LEU A 39 15.00 9.22 -6.85
CA LEU A 39 14.91 8.21 -7.89
C LEU A 39 15.14 8.86 -9.25
N LYS A 40 16.04 8.26 -10.04
CA LYS A 40 16.19 8.66 -11.44
C LYS A 40 14.94 8.20 -12.19
N ARG A 41 14.28 9.15 -12.84
CA ARG A 41 13.16 8.91 -13.76
C ARG A 41 13.75 8.65 -15.15
N PHE A 42 13.51 7.46 -15.67
CA PHE A 42 14.00 7.04 -16.99
C PHE A 42 12.98 7.35 -18.09
N TYR A 43 11.70 7.38 -17.72
CA TYR A 43 10.58 7.68 -18.61
C TYR A 43 9.42 8.19 -17.76
N GLU A 44 8.65 9.14 -18.30
CA GLU A 44 7.47 9.71 -17.65
C GLU A 44 6.34 9.80 -18.68
N SER A 45 5.12 9.44 -18.28
CA SER A 45 3.91 9.55 -19.11
C SER A 45 2.67 9.58 -18.23
N ASP A 46 1.59 10.21 -18.71
CA ASP A 46 0.28 10.10 -18.06
C ASP A 46 -0.45 8.80 -18.40
N ASP A 47 -0.02 8.11 -19.46
CA ASP A 47 -0.52 6.80 -19.85
C ASP A 47 0.28 5.67 -19.20
N ARG A 48 -0.41 4.84 -18.40
CA ARG A 48 0.16 3.67 -17.74
C ARG A 48 0.71 2.66 -18.76
N ALA A 49 0.02 2.45 -19.88
CA ALA A 49 0.42 1.48 -20.89
C ALA A 49 1.73 1.91 -21.57
N ALA A 50 1.86 3.19 -21.92
CA ALA A 50 3.10 3.76 -22.42
C ALA A 50 4.26 3.62 -21.43
N ALA A 51 4.02 3.89 -20.13
CA ALA A 51 5.04 3.70 -19.09
C ALA A 51 5.42 2.21 -18.89
N ALA A 52 4.46 1.29 -19.02
CA ALA A 52 4.71 -0.14 -18.96
C ALA A 52 5.56 -0.62 -20.15
N GLN A 53 5.25 -0.16 -21.36
CA GLN A 53 6.03 -0.42 -22.57
C GLN A 53 7.48 0.08 -22.39
N ALA A 54 7.66 1.34 -21.96
CA ALA A 54 9.00 1.91 -21.76
C ALA A 54 9.82 1.14 -20.72
N ARG A 55 9.19 0.67 -19.63
CA ARG A 55 9.85 -0.20 -18.65
C ARG A 55 10.28 -1.53 -19.29
N ALA A 56 9.43 -2.13 -20.12
CA ALA A 56 9.72 -3.40 -20.77
C ALA A 56 10.91 -3.27 -21.73
N THR A 57 10.96 -2.20 -22.54
CA THR A 57 12.12 -1.86 -23.38
C THR A 57 13.40 -1.75 -22.56
N LEU A 58 13.39 -0.97 -21.46
CA LEU A 58 14.57 -0.82 -20.59
C LEU A 58 15.04 -2.15 -19.98
N LEU A 59 14.12 -3.08 -19.69
CA LEU A 59 14.46 -4.41 -19.18
C LEU A 59 15.05 -5.31 -20.27
N ALA A 60 14.53 -5.24 -21.50
CA ALA A 60 15.03 -5.96 -22.66
C ALA A 60 16.46 -5.50 -23.00
N ASP A 61 16.67 -4.18 -23.12
CA ASP A 61 17.98 -3.58 -23.37
C ASP A 61 19.00 -3.99 -22.32
N LYS A 62 18.61 -3.94 -21.04
CA LYS A 62 19.49 -4.33 -19.93
C LYS A 62 19.92 -5.80 -19.99
N ARG A 63 19.11 -6.67 -20.58
CA ARG A 63 19.39 -8.10 -20.72
C ARG A 63 19.96 -8.48 -22.09
N GLY A 64 20.09 -7.54 -23.02
CA GLY A 64 20.53 -7.81 -24.40
C GLY A 64 19.49 -8.58 -25.21
N HIS A 65 18.20 -8.34 -24.96
CA HIS A 65 17.08 -9.00 -25.63
C HIS A 65 16.20 -8.03 -26.42
N SER A 66 16.74 -6.90 -26.86
CA SER A 66 15.97 -5.85 -27.56
C SER A 66 15.31 -6.38 -28.84
N GLU A 67 16.02 -7.15 -29.67
CA GLU A 67 15.46 -7.75 -30.90
C GLU A 67 14.27 -8.68 -30.59
N ALA A 68 14.44 -9.61 -29.66
CA ALA A 68 13.36 -10.52 -29.25
C ALA A 68 12.15 -9.79 -28.64
N PHE A 69 12.38 -8.62 -28.02
CA PHE A 69 11.31 -7.79 -27.47
C PHE A 69 10.56 -7.04 -28.58
N GLU A 70 11.25 -6.55 -29.62
CA GLU A 70 10.61 -5.93 -30.78
C GLU A 70 9.69 -6.92 -31.53
N ASP A 71 10.10 -8.18 -31.63
CA ASP A 71 9.31 -9.25 -32.26
C ASP A 71 8.08 -9.67 -31.43
N ALA A 72 8.11 -9.47 -30.11
CA ALA A 72 7.05 -9.92 -29.20
C ALA A 72 5.78 -9.05 -29.23
N GLY A 73 5.80 -7.90 -29.91
CA GLY A 73 4.70 -6.93 -29.94
C GLY A 73 4.70 -5.98 -28.73
N THR A 74 3.65 -5.17 -28.61
CA THR A 74 3.52 -4.19 -27.53
C THR A 74 2.88 -4.80 -26.28
N VAL A 75 3.23 -4.28 -25.10
CA VAL A 75 2.62 -4.68 -23.81
C VAL A 75 1.09 -4.58 -23.87
N ALA A 76 0.55 -3.53 -24.50
CA ALA A 76 -0.89 -3.34 -24.63
C ALA A 76 -1.57 -4.33 -25.60
N GLU A 77 -0.83 -4.89 -26.57
CA GLU A 77 -1.33 -5.99 -27.42
C GLU A 77 -1.36 -7.30 -26.64
N LEU A 78 -0.29 -7.60 -25.90
CA LEU A 78 -0.19 -8.80 -25.08
C LEU A 78 -1.23 -8.81 -23.94
N GLU A 79 -1.48 -7.67 -23.30
CA GLU A 79 -2.55 -7.54 -22.30
C GLU A 79 -3.93 -7.85 -22.91
N ARG A 80 -4.23 -7.34 -24.11
CA ARG A 80 -5.50 -7.64 -24.81
C ARG A 80 -5.62 -9.10 -25.24
N GLU A 81 -4.51 -9.74 -25.61
CA GLU A 81 -4.49 -11.16 -25.94
C GLU A 81 -4.80 -12.01 -24.70
N LEU A 82 -4.20 -11.67 -23.56
CA LEU A 82 -4.47 -12.32 -22.27
C LEU A 82 -5.92 -12.15 -21.82
N ASP A 83 -6.50 -10.95 -21.96
CA ASP A 83 -7.90 -10.69 -21.61
C ASP A 83 -8.88 -11.57 -22.40
N GLY A 84 -8.52 -11.94 -23.62
CA GLY A 84 -9.31 -12.83 -24.49
C GLY A 84 -8.91 -14.31 -24.40
N PHE A 85 -7.91 -14.67 -23.57
CA PHE A 85 -7.38 -16.01 -23.51
C PHE A 85 -8.28 -16.92 -22.66
N GLU A 86 -9.17 -17.67 -23.33
CA GLU A 86 -10.10 -18.61 -22.68
C GLU A 86 -9.41 -19.79 -21.97
N GLY A 87 -8.10 -19.98 -22.15
CA GLY A 87 -7.32 -21.02 -21.50
C GLY A 87 -6.67 -20.61 -20.16
N ALA A 88 -6.92 -19.39 -19.67
CA ALA A 88 -6.41 -18.96 -18.37
C ALA A 88 -7.20 -19.65 -17.26
N VAL A 89 -6.49 -20.23 -16.29
CA VAL A 89 -7.07 -20.71 -15.04
C VAL A 89 -7.41 -19.48 -14.20
N ASP A 90 -8.68 -19.34 -13.81
CA ASP A 90 -9.09 -18.23 -12.97
C ASP A 90 -8.59 -18.39 -11.52
N ASP A 91 -8.60 -17.30 -10.74
CA ASP A 91 -8.09 -17.31 -9.36
C ASP A 91 -8.80 -18.36 -8.49
N ARG A 92 -10.10 -18.61 -8.71
CA ARG A 92 -10.86 -19.59 -7.94
C ARG A 92 -10.40 -21.00 -8.29
N GLU A 93 -10.36 -21.34 -9.57
CA GLU A 93 -9.94 -22.64 -10.07
C GLU A 93 -8.50 -22.94 -9.62
N TYR A 94 -7.61 -21.95 -9.70
CA TYR A 94 -6.23 -22.08 -9.22
C TYR A 94 -6.16 -22.38 -7.71
N LEU A 95 -6.95 -21.66 -6.90
CA LEU A 95 -6.99 -21.86 -5.45
C LEU A 95 -7.56 -23.22 -5.08
N GLU A 96 -8.67 -23.61 -5.71
CA GLU A 96 -9.36 -24.88 -5.46
C GLU A 96 -8.48 -26.08 -5.86
N ASP A 97 -7.80 -26.03 -7.01
CA ASP A 97 -6.85 -27.07 -7.44
C ASP A 97 -5.61 -27.13 -6.53
N SER A 98 -5.23 -26.00 -5.93
CA SER A 98 -4.19 -25.92 -4.90
C SER A 98 -4.65 -26.42 -3.52
N GLY A 99 -5.90 -26.88 -3.38
CA GLY A 99 -6.48 -27.37 -2.13
C GLY A 99 -6.86 -26.26 -1.14
N LEU A 100 -7.04 -25.03 -1.63
CA LEU A 100 -7.49 -23.88 -0.84
C LEU A 100 -8.98 -23.63 -1.09
N ASP A 101 -9.70 -23.25 -0.03
CA ASP A 101 -11.08 -22.80 -0.13
C ASP A 101 -11.11 -21.36 -0.67
N ALA A 102 -11.48 -21.20 -1.94
CA ALA A 102 -11.51 -19.91 -2.61
C ALA A 102 -12.49 -18.93 -1.96
N ASP A 103 -13.61 -19.41 -1.41
CA ASP A 103 -14.59 -18.57 -0.73
C ASP A 103 -14.04 -18.08 0.62
N ALA A 104 -13.36 -18.94 1.37
CA ALA A 104 -12.68 -18.55 2.60
C ALA A 104 -11.55 -17.53 2.35
N VAL A 105 -10.78 -17.71 1.27
CA VAL A 105 -9.72 -16.75 0.87
C VAL A 105 -10.33 -15.41 0.49
N ALA A 106 -11.38 -15.39 -0.33
CA ALA A 106 -12.07 -14.16 -0.71
C ALA A 106 -12.67 -13.44 0.50
N ALA A 107 -13.29 -14.18 1.43
CA ALA A 107 -13.82 -13.62 2.67
C ALA A 107 -12.72 -13.06 3.59
N ALA A 108 -11.56 -13.73 3.68
CA ALA A 108 -10.44 -13.24 4.46
C ALA A 108 -9.78 -11.98 3.86
N GLY A 109 -9.85 -11.82 2.53
CA GLY A 109 -9.37 -10.62 1.82
C GLY A 109 -10.40 -9.50 1.76
N ALA A 110 -11.65 -9.74 2.16
CA ALA A 110 -12.68 -8.73 2.32
C ALA A 110 -12.41 -7.92 3.60
N ASP A 111 -11.31 -7.14 3.60
CA ASP A 111 -11.18 -6.02 4.51
C ASP A 111 -12.22 -4.98 4.09
N ASP A 112 -13.27 -4.79 4.90
CA ASP A 112 -14.03 -3.54 4.91
C ASP A 112 -13.00 -2.40 4.99
N GLY A 113 -12.98 -1.50 4.01
CA GLY A 113 -11.92 -0.52 3.73
C GLY A 113 -11.55 0.51 4.83
N GLY A 114 -11.70 0.20 6.11
CA GLY A 114 -10.99 0.85 7.20
C GLY A 114 -9.59 0.27 7.30
N GLY A 115 -8.60 0.90 6.66
CA GLY A 115 -7.19 0.59 6.90
C GLY A 115 -6.94 0.47 8.41
N SER A 116 -6.11 -0.51 8.82
CA SER A 116 -5.88 -0.84 10.24
C SER A 116 -5.67 0.45 11.04
N ARG A 117 -6.72 0.89 11.75
CA ARG A 117 -6.68 2.16 12.48
C ARG A 117 -5.51 2.08 13.43
N SER A 118 -4.60 3.05 13.36
CA SER A 118 -3.46 3.02 14.27
C SER A 118 -3.97 3.08 15.71
N ARG A 119 -3.28 2.47 16.67
CA ARG A 119 -3.70 2.53 18.08
C ARG A 119 -3.92 3.98 18.55
N ASP A 120 -3.14 4.90 17.99
CA ASP A 120 -3.19 6.34 18.24
C ASP A 120 -4.45 7.00 17.64
N GLU A 121 -4.93 6.50 16.50
CA GLU A 121 -6.18 6.92 15.86
C GLU A 121 -7.40 6.43 16.64
N VAL A 122 -7.39 5.17 17.08
CA VAL A 122 -8.46 4.59 17.91
C VAL A 122 -8.67 5.37 19.21
N VAL A 123 -7.58 5.79 19.88
CA VAL A 123 -7.68 6.59 21.11
C VAL A 123 -8.23 8.00 20.83
N ARG A 124 -7.90 8.60 19.68
CA ARG A 124 -8.49 9.89 19.29
C ARG A 124 -9.97 9.75 18.91
N ASP A 125 -10.34 8.68 18.22
CA ASP A 125 -11.73 8.36 17.88
C ASP A 125 -12.57 8.25 19.15
N ALA A 126 -12.07 7.55 20.18
CA ALA A 126 -12.75 7.45 21.46
C ALA A 126 -13.17 8.83 22.00
N ILE A 127 -12.25 9.81 21.99
CA ILE A 127 -12.52 11.17 22.48
C ILE A 127 -13.49 11.92 21.54
N ARG A 128 -13.37 11.75 20.21
CA ARG A 128 -14.29 12.38 19.24
C ARG A 128 -15.71 11.84 19.37
N GLU A 129 -15.86 10.57 19.71
CA GLU A 129 -17.14 9.90 19.93
C GLU A 129 -17.75 10.19 21.31
N GLY A 130 -17.09 11.04 22.12
CA GLY A 130 -17.63 11.52 23.38
C GLY A 130 -17.21 10.70 24.60
N ASN A 131 -16.24 9.77 24.46
CA ASN A 131 -15.61 9.13 25.61
C ASN A 131 -14.58 10.11 26.20
N THR A 132 -14.99 10.84 27.23
CA THR A 132 -14.14 11.90 27.81
C THR A 132 -13.34 11.44 29.01
N THR A 133 -13.69 10.35 29.70
CA THR A 133 -12.89 9.87 30.84
C THR A 133 -11.81 8.88 30.41
N GLU A 134 -10.71 8.77 31.15
CA GLU A 134 -9.67 7.76 30.87
C GLU A 134 -10.28 6.36 30.79
N GLU A 135 -11.15 6.01 31.75
CA GLU A 135 -11.82 4.71 31.79
C GLU A 135 -12.64 4.45 30.53
N ALA A 136 -13.42 5.44 30.06
CA ALA A 136 -14.24 5.31 28.86
C ALA A 136 -13.38 5.20 27.59
N VAL A 137 -12.30 5.98 27.51
CA VAL A 137 -11.34 5.94 26.39
C VAL A 137 -10.65 4.58 26.32
N VAL A 138 -10.19 4.05 27.46
CA VAL A 138 -9.52 2.75 27.54
C VAL A 138 -10.48 1.60 27.22
N ALA A 139 -11.72 1.67 27.68
CA ALA A 139 -12.76 0.69 27.35
C ALA A 139 -13.02 0.67 25.84
N TYR A 140 -13.27 1.84 25.24
CA TYR A 140 -13.47 1.98 23.80
C TYR A 140 -12.28 1.42 23.01
N ALA A 141 -11.05 1.79 23.40
CA ALA A 141 -9.85 1.36 22.70
C ALA A 141 -9.63 -0.16 22.80
N THR A 142 -9.98 -0.76 23.94
CA THR A 142 -9.90 -2.20 24.17
C THR A 142 -10.90 -2.96 23.29
N ASP A 143 -12.13 -2.46 23.18
CA ASP A 143 -13.16 -3.02 22.28
C ASP A 143 -12.72 -2.97 20.80
N HIS A 144 -11.82 -2.06 20.46
CA HIS A 144 -11.24 -1.89 19.13
C HIS A 144 -9.83 -2.50 18.99
N GLY A 145 -9.41 -3.38 19.92
CA GLY A 145 -8.20 -4.18 19.81
C GLY A 145 -6.90 -3.50 20.27
N VAL A 146 -6.98 -2.36 20.96
CA VAL A 146 -5.83 -1.72 21.60
C VAL A 146 -5.67 -2.22 23.04
N PRO A 147 -4.52 -2.77 23.44
CA PRO A 147 -4.31 -3.18 24.83
C PRO A 147 -4.47 -2.00 25.80
N ALA A 148 -5.13 -2.21 26.94
CA ALA A 148 -5.47 -1.16 27.89
C ALA A 148 -4.26 -0.29 28.33
N GLU A 149 -3.12 -0.90 28.63
CA GLU A 149 -1.88 -0.17 28.96
C GLU A 149 -1.42 0.72 27.80
N ALA A 150 -1.48 0.22 26.57
CA ALA A 150 -1.11 1.01 25.40
C ALA A 150 -2.07 2.19 25.18
N ALA A 151 -3.37 2.02 25.46
CA ALA A 151 -4.35 3.09 25.38
C ALA A 151 -4.05 4.20 26.41
N ARG A 152 -3.72 3.83 27.67
CA ARG A 152 -3.31 4.79 28.71
C ARG A 152 -2.04 5.54 28.32
N ASP A 153 -1.02 4.82 27.85
CA ASP A 153 0.25 5.41 27.41
C ASP A 153 0.07 6.40 26.25
N ILE A 154 -0.85 6.11 25.33
CA ILE A 154 -1.19 7.00 24.22
C ILE A 154 -1.92 8.24 24.75
N LEU A 155 -2.91 8.06 25.62
CA LEU A 155 -3.70 9.16 26.17
C LEU A 155 -2.84 10.15 26.97
N ASP A 156 -1.97 9.64 27.84
CA ASP A 156 -0.99 10.44 28.59
C ASP A 156 -0.03 11.17 27.63
N ARG A 157 0.42 10.50 26.57
CA ARG A 157 1.28 11.12 25.55
C ARG A 157 0.58 12.26 24.81
N LEU A 158 -0.70 12.12 24.45
CA LEU A 158 -1.49 13.17 23.80
C LEU A 158 -1.62 14.40 24.70
N ALA A 159 -1.88 14.19 26.00
CA ALA A 159 -1.93 15.28 26.98
C ALA A 159 -0.58 15.98 27.12
N ARG A 160 0.52 15.22 27.25
CA ARG A 160 1.88 15.77 27.37
C ARG A 160 2.33 16.57 26.15
N ARG A 161 1.86 16.20 24.96
CA ARG A 161 2.18 16.90 23.70
C ARG A 161 1.29 18.10 23.43
N GLY A 162 0.25 18.32 24.24
CA GLY A 162 -0.75 19.36 23.97
C GLY A 162 -1.62 19.05 22.74
N GLU A 163 -1.80 17.78 22.40
CA GLU A 163 -2.78 17.32 21.39
C GLU A 163 -4.15 17.03 22.04
N ALA A 164 -4.15 16.82 23.35
CA ALA A 164 -5.35 16.75 24.18
C ALA A 164 -5.14 17.59 25.45
N THR A 165 -6.24 18.05 26.03
CA THR A 165 -6.27 18.69 27.35
C THR A 165 -7.10 17.85 28.29
N GLU A 166 -6.60 17.66 29.51
CA GLU A 166 -7.32 17.05 30.62
C GLU A 166 -7.81 18.15 31.55
N SER A 167 -9.08 18.10 31.90
CA SER A 167 -9.71 19.01 32.85
C SER A 167 -10.69 18.24 33.71
N ARG A 168 -10.37 18.07 35.00
CA ARG A 168 -11.22 17.41 36.00
C ARG A 168 -11.53 15.94 35.67
N GLY A 169 -10.57 15.24 35.07
CA GLY A 169 -10.70 13.84 34.65
C GLY A 169 -11.36 13.66 33.27
N GLU A 170 -11.66 14.75 32.57
CA GLU A 170 -12.22 14.73 31.22
C GLU A 170 -11.19 15.21 30.19
N TYR A 171 -11.01 14.41 29.15
CA TYR A 171 -10.12 14.63 28.02
C TYR A 171 -10.87 15.26 26.85
N ARG A 172 -10.23 16.24 26.22
CA ARG A 172 -10.70 16.87 24.98
C ARG A 172 -9.53 17.07 24.03
N LEU A 173 -9.71 16.74 22.76
CA LEU A 173 -8.72 17.02 21.71
C LEU A 173 -8.65 18.52 21.42
N LEU A 174 -7.43 19.00 21.14
CA LEU A 174 -7.15 20.38 20.72
C LEU A 174 -7.16 20.56 19.21
#